data_AF-A0A843CS05-F1
#
_entry.id   AF-A0A843CS05-F1
#
_cell.length_a   1.000
_cell.length_b   1.000
_cell.length_c   1.000
_cell.angle_alpha   90.00
_cell.angle_beta   90.00
_cell.angle_gamma   90.00
#
_symmetry.space_group_name_H-M   'P 1'
#
loop_
_entity.id
_entity.type
_entity.pdbx_description
1 polymer ?
#
loop_
_entity_poly.entity_id
_entity_poly.type
_entity_poly.pdbx_seq_one_letter_code
_entity_poly.pdbx_strand_id
1 'polypeptide(L)'
;TVGDPETILLREILYVSFIAISGFGALGFYQVYKRLKNRKFVAFLGYAGFITTVFAMMPQNPDVITAPMDLVNDFRTVSLVGVSAFWLSVGLILGVLWQKIQPDRVKQSKFQ
;
A
#
# COMPACT_ATOMS: atom_id res chain seq x y z
N THR A 1 25.32 11.35 -8.79
CA THR A 1 24.40 10.21 -8.72
C THR A 1 23.42 10.48 -7.59
N VAL A 2 22.14 10.11 -7.73
CA VAL A 2 21.17 10.26 -6.63
C VAL A 2 21.25 9.02 -5.74
N GLY A 3 21.45 9.23 -4.44
CA GLY A 3 21.59 8.17 -3.45
C GLY A 3 23.04 7.82 -3.11
N ASP A 4 23.34 7.82 -1.82
CA ASP A 4 24.62 7.32 -1.29
C ASP A 4 24.61 5.77 -1.33
N PRO A 5 25.61 5.11 -1.92
CA PRO A 5 25.74 3.66 -1.88
C PRO A 5 25.77 3.09 -0.47
N GLU A 6 26.33 3.82 0.50
CA GLU A 6 26.46 3.37 1.88
C GLU A 6 25.10 3.26 2.60
N THR A 7 24.08 4.01 2.13
CA THR A 7 22.74 4.00 2.72
C THR A 7 21.75 3.07 2.00
N ILE A 8 22.18 2.36 0.95
CA ILE A 8 21.31 1.46 0.16
C ILE A 8 20.68 0.38 1.04
N LEU A 9 21.49 -0.35 1.83
CA LEU A 9 21.00 -1.46 2.65
C LEU A 9 19.93 -1.01 3.65
N LEU A 10 20.13 0.15 4.28
CA LEU A 10 19.16 0.72 5.22
C LEU A 10 17.82 1.00 4.52
N ARG A 11 17.85 1.69 3.37
CA ARG A 11 16.62 2.00 2.61
C ARG A 11 15.88 0.76 2.16
N GLU A 12 16.61 -0.26 1.71
CA GLU A 12 16.03 -1.53 1.27
C GLU A 12 15.34 -2.25 2.44
N ILE A 13 16.01 -2.37 3.58
CA ILE A 13 15.44 -2.99 4.78
C ILE A 13 14.19 -2.22 5.24
N LEU A 14 14.24 -0.89 5.29
CA LEU A 14 13.09 -0.06 5.66
C LEU A 14 11.92 -0.26 4.70
N TYR A 15 12.19 -0.30 3.39
CA TYR A 15 11.17 -0.50 2.36
C TYR A 15 10.51 -1.88 2.45
N VAL A 16 11.32 -2.95 2.52
CA VAL A 16 10.81 -4.32 2.62
C VAL A 16 10.08 -4.54 3.94
N SER A 17 10.61 -4.01 5.05
CA SER A 17 9.94 -4.08 6.36
C SER A 17 8.59 -3.37 6.34
N PHE A 18 8.50 -2.21 5.69
CA PHE A 18 7.24 -1.49 5.53
C PHE A 18 6.22 -2.28 4.71
N ILE A 19 6.65 -2.87 3.60
CA ILE A 19 5.79 -3.75 2.80
C ILE A 19 5.31 -4.93 3.65
N ALA A 20 6.20 -5.57 4.42
CA ALA A 20 5.84 -6.68 5.29
C ALA A 20 4.83 -6.26 6.36
N ILE A 21 5.11 -5.19 7.10
CA ILE A 21 4.21 -4.62 8.12
C ILE A 21 2.85 -4.26 7.51
N SER A 22 2.86 -3.65 6.31
CA SER A 22 1.66 -3.29 5.57
C SER A 22 0.83 -4.52 5.18
N GLY A 23 1.46 -5.52 4.57
CA GLY A 23 0.80 -6.77 4.17
C GLY A 23 0.23 -7.55 5.36
N PHE A 24 1.02 -7.74 6.42
CA PHE A 24 0.53 -8.41 7.63
C PHE A 24 -0.56 -7.59 8.33
N GLY A 25 -0.43 -6.26 8.36
CA GLY A 25 -1.47 -5.36 8.83
C GLY A 25 -2.77 -5.55 8.08
N ALA A 26 -2.74 -5.59 6.75
CA ALA A 26 -3.92 -5.80 5.92
C ALA A 26 -4.60 -7.14 6.24
N LEU A 27 -3.83 -8.22 6.41
CA LEU A 27 -4.36 -9.52 6.83
C LEU A 27 -4.99 -9.48 8.23
N GLY A 28 -4.35 -8.79 9.19
CA GLY A 28 -4.87 -8.62 10.54
C GLY A 28 -6.18 -7.83 10.55
N PHE A 29 -6.23 -6.70 9.86
CA PHE A 29 -7.45 -5.89 9.76
C PHE A 29 -8.55 -6.60 8.95
N TYR A 30 -8.21 -7.47 8.01
CA TYR A 30 -9.18 -8.34 7.35
C TYR A 30 -9.84 -9.34 8.32
N GLN A 31 -9.10 -9.88 9.29
CA GLN A 31 -9.70 -10.71 10.35
C GLN A 31 -10.65 -9.89 11.23
N VAL A 32 -10.28 -8.65 11.56
CA VAL A 32 -11.16 -7.71 12.30
C VAL A 32 -12.43 -7.42 11.49
N TYR A 33 -12.29 -7.12 10.20
CA TYR A 33 -13.41 -6.89 9.27
C TYR A 33 -14.41 -8.05 9.28
N LYS A 34 -13.94 -9.31 9.33
CA LYS A 34 -14.84 -10.49 9.41
C LYS A 34 -15.58 -10.59 10.74
N ARG A 35 -14.97 -10.18 11.85
CA ARG A 35 -15.57 -10.25 13.20
C ARG A 35 -16.60 -9.14 13.43
N LEU A 36 -16.48 -8.01 12.73
CA LEU A 36 -17.43 -6.90 12.83
C LEU A 36 -18.71 -7.20 12.04
N LYS A 37 -19.87 -7.20 12.73
CA LYS A 37 -21.19 -7.38 12.10
C LYS A 37 -21.67 -6.08 11.43
N ASN A 38 -21.84 -5.02 12.22
CA ASN A 38 -22.20 -3.68 11.76
C ASN A 38 -20.97 -2.78 11.95
N ARG A 39 -20.69 -1.87 11.01
CA ARG A 39 -19.50 -0.96 10.99
C ARG A 39 -18.19 -1.55 10.48
N LYS A 40 -18.25 -2.38 9.45
CA LYS A 40 -17.04 -2.91 8.79
C LYS A 40 -16.09 -1.82 8.24
N PHE A 41 -16.61 -0.62 7.94
CA PHE A 41 -15.82 0.54 7.54
C PHE A 41 -14.72 0.90 8.57
N VAL A 42 -14.92 0.58 9.85
CA VAL A 42 -13.95 0.83 10.92
C VAL A 42 -12.66 0.05 10.71
N ALA A 43 -12.72 -1.16 10.14
CA ALA A 43 -11.51 -1.92 9.82
C ALA A 43 -10.66 -1.24 8.75
N PHE A 44 -11.29 -0.59 7.76
CA PHE A 44 -10.58 0.17 6.73
C PHE A 44 -9.97 1.46 7.29
N LEU A 45 -10.74 2.21 8.09
CA LEU A 45 -10.22 3.42 8.75
C LEU A 45 -9.07 3.10 9.72
N GLY A 46 -9.20 1.99 10.47
CA GLY A 46 -8.16 1.52 11.38
C GLY A 46 -6.88 1.13 10.64
N TYR A 47 -7.00 0.42 9.51
CA TYR A 47 -5.85 0.09 8.67
C TYR A 47 -5.19 1.35 8.08
N ALA A 48 -5.98 2.30 7.59
CA ALA A 48 -5.47 3.57 7.08
C ALA A 48 -4.68 4.32 8.17
N GLY A 49 -5.27 4.49 9.36
CA GLY A 49 -4.59 5.13 10.49
C GLY A 49 -3.34 4.38 10.95
N PHE A 50 -3.37 3.05 10.96
CA PHE A 50 -2.21 2.20 11.27
C PHE A 50 -1.06 2.45 10.30
N ILE A 51 -1.30 2.37 8.99
CA ILE A 51 -0.26 2.60 7.97
C ILE A 51 0.26 4.04 8.00
N THR A 52 -0.61 5.03 8.19
CA THR A 52 -0.18 6.43 8.36
C THR A 52 0.75 6.59 9.56
N THR A 53 0.44 5.94 10.68
CA THR A 53 1.28 5.98 11.89
C THR A 53 2.63 5.32 11.64
N VAL A 54 2.65 4.12 11.04
CA VAL A 54 3.91 3.42 10.71
C VAL A 54 4.77 4.26 9.76
N PHE A 55 4.16 4.87 8.74
CA PHE A 55 4.85 5.75 7.80
C PHE A 55 5.44 6.99 8.50
N ALA A 56 4.68 7.62 9.39
CA ALA A 56 5.15 8.79 10.15
C ALA A 56 6.29 8.45 11.13
N MET A 57 6.36 7.20 11.61
CA MET A 57 7.45 6.71 12.45
C MET A 57 8.72 6.34 11.68
N MET A 58 8.68 6.29 10.34
CA MET A 58 9.88 5.98 9.56
C MET A 58 10.97 7.04 9.75
N PRO A 59 12.25 6.62 9.81
CA PRO A 59 13.35 7.56 9.85
C PRO A 59 13.38 8.39 8.57
N GLN A 60 13.71 9.67 8.71
CA GLN A 60 13.88 10.56 7.57
C GLN A 60 15.07 10.09 6.71
N ASN A 61 15.00 10.37 5.41
CA ASN A 61 16.08 10.04 4.48
C ASN A 61 17.37 10.80 4.89
N PRO A 62 18.47 10.11 5.17
CA PRO A 62 19.71 10.74 5.62
C PRO A 62 20.47 11.46 4.49
N ASP A 63 20.19 11.12 3.24
CA ASP A 63 20.91 11.67 2.09
C ASP A 63 20.48 13.12 1.80
N VAL A 64 21.48 13.99 1.62
CA VAL A 64 21.28 15.40 1.28
C VAL A 64 20.69 15.53 -0.11
N ILE A 65 19.63 16.33 -0.23
CA ILE A 65 19.00 16.66 -1.51
C ILE A 65 19.85 17.73 -2.19
N THR A 66 20.53 17.38 -3.28
CA THR A 66 21.39 18.30 -4.06
C THR A 66 20.66 18.98 -5.23
N ALA A 67 19.47 18.49 -5.58
CA ALA A 67 18.66 19.03 -6.68
C ALA A 67 17.79 20.22 -6.23
N PRO A 68 17.42 21.14 -7.15
CA PRO A 68 16.49 22.23 -6.86
C PRO A 68 15.16 21.72 -6.29
N MET A 69 14.68 22.37 -5.23
CA MET A 69 13.52 21.87 -4.47
C MET A 69 12.22 21.94 -5.28
N ASP A 70 12.09 22.89 -6.21
CA ASP A 70 10.94 22.98 -7.11
C ASP A 70 10.82 21.71 -7.96
N LEU A 71 11.93 21.28 -8.57
CA LEU A 71 11.97 20.04 -9.36
C LEU A 71 11.66 18.80 -8.51
N VAL A 72 12.18 18.76 -7.28
CA VAL A 72 11.93 17.65 -6.36
C VAL A 72 10.46 17.59 -5.94
N ASN A 73 9.84 18.73 -5.66
CA ASN A 73 8.44 18.80 -5.26
C ASN A 73 7.48 18.52 -6.43
N ASP A 74 7.82 18.99 -7.63
CA ASP A 74 7.07 18.66 -8.85
C ASP A 74 7.12 17.16 -9.14
N PHE A 75 8.32 16.57 -9.07
CA PHE A 75 8.50 15.14 -9.22
C PHE A 75 7.71 14.35 -8.17
N ARG A 76 7.74 14.77 -6.89
CA ARG A 76 6.96 14.13 -5.81
C ARG A 76 5.46 14.20 -6.08
N THR A 77 4.97 15.35 -6.51
CA THR A 77 3.55 15.58 -6.79
C THR A 77 3.06 14.70 -7.94
N VAL A 78 3.78 14.72 -9.07
CA VAL A 78 3.44 13.90 -10.24
C VAL A 78 3.56 12.41 -9.91
N SER A 79 4.58 12.00 -9.16
CA SER A 79 4.76 10.61 -8.73
C SER A 79 3.62 10.16 -7.80
N LEU A 80 3.22 11.01 -6.84
CA LEU A 80 2.11 10.71 -5.94
C LEU A 80 0.81 10.47 -6.73
N VAL A 81 0.51 11.36 -7.68
CA VAL A 81 -0.67 11.24 -8.54
C VAL A 81 -0.60 9.99 -9.41
N GLY A 82 0.53 9.76 -10.08
CA GLY A 82 0.74 8.63 -10.99
C GLY A 82 0.62 7.28 -10.29
N VAL A 83 1.30 7.11 -9.16
CA VAL A 83 1.26 5.86 -8.37
C VAL A 83 -0.14 5.62 -7.79
N SER A 84 -0.81 6.68 -7.34
CA SER A 84 -2.20 6.58 -6.84
C SER A 84 -3.16 6.16 -7.95
N ALA A 85 -3.07 6.80 -9.12
CA ALA A 85 -3.89 6.46 -10.29
C ALA A 85 -3.64 5.02 -10.76
N PHE A 86 -2.37 4.59 -10.77
CA PHE A 86 -1.99 3.22 -11.11
C PHE A 86 -2.67 2.20 -10.18
N TRP A 87 -2.52 2.34 -8.87
CA TRP A 87 -3.09 1.38 -7.92
C TRP A 87 -4.62 1.40 -7.87
N LEU A 88 -5.24 2.58 -8.02
CA LEU A 88 -6.69 2.68 -8.18
C LEU A 88 -7.16 1.94 -9.43
N SER A 89 -6.47 2.11 -10.56
CA SER A 89 -6.80 1.43 -11.81
C SER A 89 -6.67 -0.09 -11.68
N VAL A 90 -5.58 -0.58 -11.07
CA VAL A 90 -5.38 -2.00 -10.79
C VAL A 90 -6.52 -2.55 -9.92
N GLY A 91 -6.86 -1.86 -8.83
CA GLY A 91 -7.95 -2.26 -7.95
C GLY A 91 -9.31 -2.32 -8.64
N LEU A 92 -9.63 -1.31 -9.46
CA LEU A 92 -10.88 -1.25 -10.22
C LEU A 92 -10.95 -2.35 -11.28
N ILE A 93 -9.91 -2.50 -12.11
CA ILE A 93 -9.88 -3.50 -13.19
C ILE A 93 -9.99 -4.91 -12.60
N LEU A 94 -9.18 -5.24 -11.58
CA LEU A 94 -9.24 -6.55 -10.94
C LEU A 94 -10.57 -6.78 -10.22
N GLY A 95 -11.14 -5.76 -9.58
CA GLY A 95 -12.46 -5.83 -8.96
C GLY A 95 -13.58 -6.12 -9.96
N VAL A 96 -13.58 -5.43 -11.10
CA VAL A 96 -14.55 -5.66 -12.20
C VAL A 96 -14.36 -7.06 -12.79
N LEU A 97 -13.12 -7.47 -13.06
CA LEU A 97 -12.83 -8.81 -13.57
C LEU A 97 -13.29 -9.90 -12.59
N TRP A 98 -13.09 -9.69 -11.28
CA TRP A 98 -13.58 -10.61 -10.26
C TRP A 98 -15.10 -10.76 -10.31
N GLN A 99 -15.83 -9.65 -10.39
CA GLN A 99 -17.30 -9.67 -10.48
C GLN A 99 -17.80 -10.31 -11.78
N LYS A 100 -17.08 -10.13 -12.89
CA LYS A 100 -17.46 -10.67 -14.21
C LYS A 100 -17.19 -12.17 -14.32
N ILE A 101 -16.03 -12.64 -13.86
CA ILE A 101 -15.60 -14.04 -13.99
C ILE A 101 -16.21 -14.90 -12.88
N GLN A 102 -16.51 -14.32 -11.71
CA GLN A 102 -17.04 -15.02 -10.52
C GLN A 102 -16.29 -16.33 -10.22
N PRO A 103 -14.93 -16.32 -10.18
CA PRO A 103 -14.15 -17.54 -10.03
C PRO A 103 -14.46 -18.28 -8.72
N ASP A 104 -14.96 -17.55 -7.72
CA ASP A 104 -15.44 -18.08 -6.43
C ASP A 104 -16.70 -18.94 -6.55
N ARG A 105 -17.52 -18.76 -7.60
CA ARG A 105 -18.76 -19.53 -7.84
C ARG A 105 -18.57 -20.75 -8.73
N VAL A 106 -17.58 -20.73 -9.64
CA VAL A 106 -17.34 -21.80 -10.62
C VAL A 106 -16.99 -23.16 -9.95
N LYS A 107 -16.36 -23.17 -8.77
CA LYS A 107 -15.99 -24.41 -8.07
C LYS A 107 -17.13 -25.13 -7.33
N GLN A 108 -18.28 -24.51 -7.10
CA GLN A 108 -19.35 -25.13 -6.30
C GLN A 108 -20.29 -26.05 -7.11
N SER A 109 -20.33 -25.90 -8.44
CA SER A 109 -21.18 -26.75 -9.30
C SER A 109 -20.67 -28.18 -9.48
N LYS A 110 -19.40 -28.48 -9.17
CA LYS A 110 -18.82 -29.81 -9.41
C LYS A 110 -18.94 -30.78 -8.22
N PHE A 111 -19.54 -30.34 -7.12
CA PHE A 111 -19.69 -31.11 -5.87
C PHE A 111 -21.09 -31.00 -5.25
N GLN A 112 -22.09 -30.53 -6.00
CA GLN A 112 -23.52 -30.72 -5.70
C GLN A 112 -24.10 -31.70 -6.72
#